data_AF-A0A6J3LRA9-F1
#
_entry.id   AF-A0A6J3LRA9-F1
#
_cell.length_a   1.000
_cell.length_b   1.000
_cell.length_c   1.000
_cell.angle_alpha   90.00
_cell.angle_beta   90.00
_cell.angle_gamma   90.00
#
_symmetry.space_group_name_H-M   'P 1'
#
loop_
_entity.id
_entity.type
_entity.pdbx_description
1 polymer ?
#
loop_
_entity_poly.entity_id
_entity_poly.type
_entity_poly.pdbx_seq_one_letter_code
_entity_poly.pdbx_strand_id
1 'polypeptide(L)'
;MTQRGAVSTLYQCTEQDIRSQITAFRDDHGSELDRNAQYDSLSLEVRASMKLAGISKKVWIENRSDWSKHKSGAVLQKSITIFASFLENFSGIATIAKAADQQYGGIAFGTISLLLSVVVHKAQREQTLEDAFEEISSNLPRLDTLTRLRREESDPEQTRHFQKLMELIASTFFHIVQFARQATEYYGSVKQRWKDTLRSEPTKNKTIEKIRKNLQEIRWVCDMLMILKMDALQRNLSDMRTDVGSMRIDVSGTYKEAITSSDRILKAQSSWNAAHLTELRRLLNVPAHGDHTNLEHYKKILLQILFDGSPSTGTRHVRPKEITMDLLRQDSDFNEWWQSKKSCMFLAGGSNFEEKSGSVDLNWISLAAVLVVEAARKHNPKTAVYLAQTSFTVTKRKRSANWAILANIIYQLAEMHEDLLRSKLDTIQSAVLDAAWRSSNAETFMNHVHPLLVDILKAFSTDDEIIIVIDRLDKSQCAWEDDDECDSHTNMLYYMEGLLRIAADAHCRIKIFLTVDAARLRRTDRRTIVLPLARNQKEALLLKKEWCQVTEEVF
;
A
#
# COMPACT_ATOMS: atom_id res chain seq x y z
N MET A 1 -71.31 11.96 57.63
CA MET A 1 -70.99 13.39 57.73
C MET A 1 -69.78 13.69 56.87
N THR A 2 -70.02 14.46 55.80
CA THR A 2 -69.13 15.24 54.93
C THR A 2 -67.61 14.99 54.86
N GLN A 3 -67.18 14.36 53.76
CA GLN A 3 -65.89 14.61 53.08
C GLN A 3 -66.12 15.01 51.60
N ARG A 4 -67.24 15.69 51.32
CA ARG A 4 -67.63 16.23 50.00
C ARG A 4 -67.25 17.72 49.82
N GLY A 5 -66.57 18.31 50.79
CA GLY A 5 -66.30 19.76 50.84
C GLY A 5 -64.95 20.23 50.28
N ALA A 6 -63.98 19.34 50.02
CA ALA A 6 -62.61 19.77 49.70
C ALA A 6 -62.29 19.84 48.19
N VAL A 7 -63.16 19.31 47.31
CA VAL A 7 -62.92 19.31 45.85
C VAL A 7 -63.55 20.52 45.15
N SER A 8 -64.41 21.28 45.84
CA SER A 8 -65.09 22.45 45.28
C SER A 8 -64.27 23.76 45.36
N THR A 9 -63.11 23.77 46.00
CA THR A 9 -62.33 24.99 46.29
C THR A 9 -61.05 25.14 45.48
N LEU A 10 -60.72 24.21 44.58
CA LEU A 10 -59.48 24.27 43.79
C LEU A 10 -59.63 24.78 42.35
N TYR A 11 -60.85 25.14 41.94
CA TYR A 11 -61.11 25.74 40.63
C TYR A 11 -62.22 26.80 40.71
N GLN A 12 -61.81 28.03 40.97
CA GLN A 12 -62.55 29.21 40.55
C GLN A 12 -61.60 30.13 39.78
N CYS A 13 -61.07 29.66 38.65
CA CYS A 13 -60.77 30.58 37.56
C CYS A 13 -62.10 30.79 36.87
N THR A 14 -62.77 31.87 37.24
CA THR A 14 -64.10 32.17 36.74
C THR A 14 -64.02 32.53 35.26
N GLU A 15 -65.09 32.32 34.50
CA GLU A 15 -65.18 32.78 33.09
C GLU A 15 -64.85 34.29 32.97
N GLN A 16 -65.00 35.02 34.08
CA GLN A 16 -64.69 36.44 34.23
C GLN A 16 -63.17 36.72 34.30
N ASP A 17 -62.36 35.80 34.85
CA ASP A 17 -60.89 35.90 34.89
C ASP A 17 -60.26 35.66 33.53
N ILE A 18 -60.81 34.71 32.75
CA ILE A 18 -60.35 34.45 31.38
C ILE A 18 -60.77 35.60 30.45
N ARG A 19 -61.98 36.17 30.65
CA ARG A 19 -62.45 37.32 29.87
C ARG A 19 -61.70 38.60 30.24
N SER A 20 -61.37 38.85 31.50
CA SER A 20 -60.58 40.02 31.90
C SER A 20 -59.18 39.98 31.29
N GLN A 21 -58.56 38.80 31.22
CA GLN A 21 -57.26 38.59 30.55
C GLN A 21 -57.31 38.80 29.02
N ILE A 22 -58.39 38.39 28.35
CA ILE A 22 -58.58 38.62 26.91
C ILE A 22 -58.86 40.10 26.60
N THR A 23 -59.54 40.82 27.50
CA THR A 23 -59.89 42.24 27.30
C THR A 23 -58.71 43.16 27.61
N ALA A 24 -57.89 42.83 28.62
CA ALA A 24 -56.64 43.53 28.91
C ALA A 24 -55.61 43.45 27.77
N PHE A 25 -55.69 42.40 26.94
CA PHE A 25 -54.85 42.22 25.75
C PHE A 25 -55.28 43.07 24.53
N ARG A 26 -56.47 43.70 24.57
CA ARG A 26 -57.09 44.33 23.41
C ARG A 26 -56.81 45.84 23.28
N ASP A 27 -56.52 46.54 24.37
CA ASP A 27 -56.62 48.01 24.41
C ASP A 27 -55.32 48.80 24.65
N ASP A 28 -54.11 48.21 24.55
CA ASP A 28 -52.90 48.99 24.87
C ASP A 28 -51.82 48.99 23.76
N HIS A 29 -51.71 50.15 23.10
CA HIS A 29 -50.64 50.49 22.15
C HIS A 29 -49.57 51.34 22.88
N GLY A 30 -48.82 50.70 23.77
CA GLY A 30 -47.76 51.31 24.58
C GLY A 30 -46.33 51.05 24.09
N SER A 31 -45.41 51.93 24.51
CA SER A 31 -44.02 52.08 24.03
C SER A 31 -43.09 50.87 24.22
N GLU A 32 -41.95 50.89 23.53
CA GLU A 32 -40.97 49.79 23.43
C GLU A 32 -40.37 49.30 24.76
N LEU A 33 -40.38 50.14 25.81
CA LEU A 33 -39.93 49.78 27.17
C LEU A 33 -40.94 48.89 27.92
N ASP A 34 -42.23 48.97 27.60
CA ASP A 34 -43.28 48.11 28.18
C ASP A 34 -43.25 46.70 27.60
N ARG A 35 -42.76 46.55 26.36
CA ARG A 35 -42.69 45.24 25.69
C ARG A 35 -41.81 44.27 26.47
N ASN A 36 -40.68 44.70 27.01
CA ASN A 36 -39.75 43.83 27.76
C ASN A 36 -40.33 43.36 29.11
N ALA A 37 -41.08 44.20 29.82
CA ALA A 37 -41.81 43.78 31.01
C ALA A 37 -42.96 42.80 30.66
N GLN A 38 -43.58 43.00 29.51
CA GLN A 38 -44.60 42.10 28.96
C GLN A 38 -44.01 40.76 28.48
N TYR A 39 -42.79 40.74 27.94
CA TYR A 39 -42.02 39.53 27.62
C TYR A 39 -41.74 38.68 28.87
N ASP A 40 -41.31 39.33 29.95
CA ASP A 40 -41.02 38.64 31.21
C ASP A 40 -42.30 38.07 31.82
N SER A 41 -43.40 38.84 31.80
CA SER A 41 -44.72 38.39 32.26
C SER A 41 -45.25 37.20 31.43
N LEU A 42 -45.21 37.29 30.10
CA LEU A 42 -45.69 36.24 29.20
C LEU A 42 -44.83 34.97 29.28
N SER A 43 -43.51 35.12 29.44
CA SER A 43 -42.60 33.98 29.62
C SER A 43 -42.83 33.27 30.97
N LEU A 44 -43.15 34.04 32.01
CA LEU A 44 -43.54 33.53 33.33
C LEU A 44 -44.86 32.77 33.24
N GLU A 45 -45.82 33.29 32.48
CA GLU A 45 -47.15 32.70 32.29
C GLU A 45 -47.14 31.44 31.40
N VAL A 46 -46.31 31.41 30.36
CA VAL A 46 -46.06 30.20 29.55
C VAL A 46 -45.38 29.13 30.40
N ARG A 47 -44.42 29.49 31.25
CA ARG A 47 -43.81 28.56 32.21
C ARG A 47 -44.82 28.06 33.24
N ALA A 48 -45.71 28.93 33.73
CA ALA A 48 -46.78 28.53 34.64
C ALA A 48 -47.77 27.58 33.96
N SER A 49 -48.15 27.85 32.71
CA SER A 49 -49.04 27.01 31.89
C SER A 49 -48.41 25.66 31.54
N MET A 50 -47.11 25.63 31.24
CA MET A 50 -46.36 24.38 31.02
C MET A 50 -46.21 23.57 32.30
N LYS A 51 -46.00 24.23 33.45
CA LYS A 51 -45.96 23.58 34.76
C LYS A 51 -47.32 23.00 35.13
N LEU A 52 -48.41 23.73 34.86
CA LEU A 52 -49.79 23.25 34.99
C LEU A 52 -50.07 22.07 34.06
N ALA A 53 -49.68 22.13 32.78
CA ALA A 53 -49.81 21.02 31.85
C ALA A 53 -49.00 19.78 32.30
N GLY A 54 -47.80 20.00 32.86
CA GLY A 54 -46.97 18.95 33.45
C GLY A 54 -47.57 18.32 34.72
N ILE A 55 -48.19 19.13 35.57
CA ILE A 55 -48.92 18.66 36.77
C ILE A 55 -50.18 17.90 36.36
N SER A 56 -50.98 18.43 35.43
CA SER A 56 -52.15 17.74 34.87
C SER A 56 -51.76 16.41 34.21
N LYS A 57 -50.62 16.35 33.52
CA LYS A 57 -50.05 15.10 32.97
C LYS A 57 -49.66 14.11 34.07
N LYS A 58 -49.00 14.57 35.16
CA LYS A 58 -48.62 13.71 36.30
C LYS A 58 -49.84 13.18 37.06
N VAL A 59 -50.75 14.05 37.47
CA VAL A 59 -52.00 13.69 38.17
C VAL A 59 -52.82 12.72 37.32
N TRP A 60 -52.82 12.89 35.99
CA TRP A 60 -53.47 11.97 35.08
C TRP A 60 -52.77 10.61 34.97
N ILE A 61 -51.44 10.57 34.91
CA ILE A 61 -50.66 9.30 34.93
C ILE A 61 -50.90 8.55 36.25
N GLU A 62 -50.99 9.25 37.37
CA GLU A 62 -51.24 8.67 38.70
C GLU A 62 -52.67 8.11 38.81
N ASN A 63 -53.67 8.86 38.35
CA ASN A 63 -55.08 8.42 38.30
C ASN A 63 -55.35 7.31 37.27
N ARG A 64 -54.40 6.99 36.39
CA ARG A 64 -54.48 5.89 35.42
C ARG A 64 -54.33 4.51 36.06
N SER A 65 -53.70 4.43 37.24
CA SER A 65 -53.50 3.15 37.95
C SER A 65 -54.82 2.55 38.48
N ASP A 66 -55.81 3.40 38.79
CA ASP A 66 -57.11 2.96 39.34
C ASP A 66 -58.22 2.71 38.29
N TRP A 67 -58.05 3.15 37.04
CA TRP A 67 -59.15 3.21 36.06
C TRP A 67 -59.08 2.14 34.94
N SER A 68 -58.43 1.02 35.21
CA SER A 68 -58.10 -0.04 34.24
C SER A 68 -59.27 -0.92 33.74
N LYS A 69 -60.53 -0.45 33.78
CA LYS A 69 -61.71 -1.30 33.44
C LYS A 69 -62.70 -0.78 32.39
N HIS A 70 -62.47 0.34 31.70
CA HIS A 70 -63.40 0.78 30.64
C HIS A 70 -62.71 1.08 29.29
N LYS A 71 -63.39 0.70 28.19
CA LYS A 71 -63.01 0.82 26.75
C LYS A 71 -62.62 2.24 26.27
N SER A 72 -62.65 3.25 27.13
CA SER A 72 -62.30 4.65 26.83
C SER A 72 -60.78 4.89 26.75
N GLY A 73 -59.95 4.00 27.29
CA GLY A 73 -58.49 4.16 27.28
C GLY A 73 -57.86 4.14 25.87
N ALA A 74 -58.41 3.34 24.95
CA ALA A 74 -57.88 3.21 23.59
C ALA A 74 -58.11 4.47 22.74
N VAL A 75 -59.30 5.09 22.84
CA VAL A 75 -59.63 6.33 22.11
C VAL A 75 -58.75 7.47 22.58
N LEU A 76 -58.60 7.65 23.89
CA LEU A 76 -57.75 8.72 24.44
C LEU A 76 -56.27 8.49 24.11
N GLN A 77 -55.80 7.24 24.13
CA GLN A 77 -54.43 6.93 23.70
C GLN A 77 -54.21 7.27 22.23
N LYS A 78 -55.17 6.96 21.35
CA LYS A 78 -55.13 7.33 19.93
C LYS A 78 -55.06 8.85 19.75
N SER A 79 -55.92 9.61 20.44
CA SER A 79 -55.91 11.08 20.34
C SER A 79 -54.61 11.70 20.90
N ILE A 80 -54.04 11.15 21.98
CA ILE A 80 -52.74 11.60 22.51
C ILE A 80 -51.60 11.30 21.52
N THR A 81 -51.62 10.13 20.87
CA THR A 81 -50.62 9.78 19.85
C THR A 81 -50.72 10.70 18.63
N ILE A 82 -51.93 10.98 18.15
CA ILE A 82 -52.18 11.90 17.03
C ILE A 82 -51.72 13.32 17.40
N PHE A 83 -52.02 13.76 18.62
CA PHE A 83 -51.58 15.07 19.09
C PHE A 83 -50.07 15.17 19.29
N ALA A 84 -49.43 14.12 19.80
CA ALA A 84 -47.97 14.06 19.94
C ALA A 84 -47.28 14.14 18.58
N SER A 85 -47.79 13.41 17.57
CA SER A 85 -47.33 13.50 16.19
C SER A 85 -47.56 14.90 15.60
N PHE A 86 -48.74 15.50 15.84
CA PHE A 86 -49.01 16.88 15.45
C PHE A 86 -48.01 17.85 16.09
N LEU A 87 -47.72 17.73 17.38
CA LEU A 87 -46.74 18.58 18.08
C LEU A 87 -45.34 18.41 17.53
N GLU A 88 -44.92 17.19 17.21
CA GLU A 88 -43.62 16.91 16.61
C GLU A 88 -43.50 17.62 15.26
N ASN A 89 -44.52 17.50 14.39
CA ASN A 89 -44.55 18.16 13.09
C ASN A 89 -44.72 19.69 13.21
N PHE A 90 -45.52 20.17 14.16
CA PHE A 90 -45.75 21.58 14.43
C PHE A 90 -44.52 22.26 15.05
N SER A 91 -43.70 21.51 15.80
CA SER A 91 -42.48 22.04 16.41
C SER A 91 -41.50 22.60 15.37
N GLY A 92 -41.48 22.03 14.16
CA GLY A 92 -40.74 22.58 13.02
C GLY A 92 -41.25 23.97 12.62
N ILE A 93 -42.57 24.16 12.52
CA ILE A 93 -43.17 25.46 12.19
C ILE A 93 -42.90 26.46 13.30
N ALA A 94 -43.12 26.05 14.55
CA ALA A 94 -42.91 26.91 15.70
C ALA A 94 -41.46 27.35 15.84
N THR A 95 -40.50 26.50 15.46
CA THR A 95 -39.07 26.83 15.44
C THR A 95 -38.75 27.85 14.34
N ILE A 96 -39.34 27.69 13.15
CA ILE A 96 -39.20 28.67 12.06
C ILE A 96 -39.83 30.01 12.44
N ALA A 97 -41.04 30.00 13.00
CA ALA A 97 -41.72 31.20 13.48
C ALA A 97 -40.93 31.87 14.62
N LYS A 98 -40.36 31.08 15.54
CA LYS A 98 -39.47 31.55 16.61
C LYS A 98 -38.19 32.19 16.07
N ALA A 99 -37.66 31.68 14.96
CA ALA A 99 -36.49 32.26 14.29
C ALA A 99 -36.81 33.60 13.60
N ALA A 100 -38.07 33.83 13.22
CA ALA A 100 -38.54 35.12 12.73
C ALA A 100 -38.82 36.11 13.88
N ASP A 101 -39.45 35.64 14.97
CA ASP A 101 -39.65 36.40 16.20
C ASP A 101 -39.91 35.44 17.38
N GLN A 102 -39.14 35.61 18.46
CA GLN A 102 -39.14 34.74 19.62
C GLN A 102 -40.51 34.69 20.35
N GLN A 103 -41.36 35.73 20.23
CA GLN A 103 -42.69 35.80 20.84
C GLN A 103 -43.68 34.81 20.25
N TYR A 104 -43.68 34.66 18.92
CA TYR A 104 -44.69 33.83 18.24
C TYR A 104 -44.57 32.36 18.60
N GLY A 105 -43.36 31.87 18.81
CA GLY A 105 -43.12 30.50 19.27
C GLY A 105 -43.76 30.23 20.63
N GLY A 106 -43.56 31.12 21.61
CA GLY A 106 -44.11 30.97 22.96
C GLY A 106 -45.65 30.99 22.99
N ILE A 107 -46.26 31.93 22.26
CA ILE A 107 -47.72 32.07 22.18
C ILE A 107 -48.37 30.82 21.55
N ALA A 108 -47.78 30.27 20.50
CA ALA A 108 -48.31 29.09 19.85
C ALA A 108 -48.20 27.84 20.73
N PHE A 109 -47.04 27.61 21.35
CA PHE A 109 -46.89 26.49 22.30
C PHE A 109 -47.87 26.61 23.47
N GLY A 110 -48.07 27.81 24.02
CA GLY A 110 -49.05 28.05 25.08
C GLY A 110 -50.49 27.76 24.63
N THR A 111 -50.90 28.31 23.48
CA THR A 111 -52.26 28.14 22.94
C THR A 111 -52.56 26.68 22.60
N ILE A 112 -51.60 25.95 22.02
CA ILE A 112 -51.74 24.54 21.67
C ILE A 112 -51.72 23.64 22.92
N SER A 113 -50.96 24.01 23.95
CA SER A 113 -50.98 23.30 25.25
C SER A 113 -52.33 23.46 25.96
N LEU A 114 -52.93 24.65 25.88
CA LEU A 114 -54.28 24.91 26.38
C LEU A 114 -55.33 24.06 25.66
N LEU A 115 -55.23 24.00 24.32
CA LEU A 115 -56.07 23.15 23.50
C LEU A 115 -55.91 21.67 23.85
N LEU A 116 -54.69 21.19 24.10
CA LEU A 116 -54.45 19.81 24.54
C LEU A 116 -55.20 19.50 25.84
N SER A 117 -55.13 20.39 26.82
CA SER A 117 -55.82 20.23 28.10
C SER A 117 -57.33 20.06 27.87
N VAL A 118 -57.90 20.89 27.00
CA VAL A 118 -59.30 20.84 26.61
C VAL A 118 -59.66 19.55 25.86
N VAL A 119 -58.82 19.12 24.92
CA VAL A 119 -59.01 17.88 24.15
C VAL A 119 -58.93 16.66 25.08
N VAL A 120 -57.93 16.56 25.96
CA VAL A 120 -57.81 15.44 26.91
C VAL A 120 -59.03 15.32 27.83
N HIS A 121 -59.62 16.45 28.23
CA HIS A 121 -60.82 16.46 29.06
C HIS A 121 -62.14 16.18 28.31
N LYS A 122 -62.16 16.28 26.97
CA LYS A 122 -63.39 16.15 26.15
C LYS A 122 -63.31 15.16 24.98
N ALA A 123 -62.18 14.49 24.78
CA ALA A 123 -61.89 13.54 23.70
C ALA A 123 -62.86 12.37 23.63
N GLN A 124 -63.63 12.10 24.69
CA GLN A 124 -64.60 11.01 24.69
C GLN A 124 -65.81 11.24 23.74
N ARG A 125 -65.95 12.40 23.08
CA ARG A 125 -67.15 12.73 22.30
C ARG A 125 -66.99 13.27 20.87
N GLU A 126 -65.81 13.67 20.37
CA GLU A 126 -65.74 14.31 19.05
C GLU A 126 -64.55 13.87 18.19
N GLN A 127 -64.84 12.97 17.23
CA GLN A 127 -63.93 12.45 16.21
C GLN A 127 -63.42 13.52 15.24
N THR A 128 -64.19 14.60 15.03
CA THR A 128 -63.87 15.68 14.08
C THR A 128 -62.58 16.45 14.42
N LEU A 129 -62.26 16.61 15.72
CA LEU A 129 -61.00 17.23 16.12
C LEU A 129 -59.81 16.33 15.83
N GLU A 130 -59.97 15.04 16.09
CA GLU A 130 -58.94 14.04 15.83
C GLU A 130 -58.63 13.97 14.34
N ASP A 131 -59.67 13.90 13.49
CA ASP A 131 -59.54 13.93 12.03
C ASP A 131 -58.85 15.22 11.56
N ALA A 132 -59.19 16.38 12.14
CA ALA A 132 -58.54 17.65 11.81
C ALA A 132 -57.05 17.69 12.19
N PHE A 133 -56.67 17.13 13.35
CA PHE A 133 -55.26 17.07 13.75
C PHE A 133 -54.46 16.06 12.93
N GLU A 134 -55.04 14.91 12.62
CA GLU A 134 -54.42 13.90 11.77
C GLU A 134 -54.20 14.43 10.36
N GLU A 135 -55.16 15.15 9.82
CA GLU A 135 -55.07 15.80 8.51
C GLU A 135 -54.03 16.94 8.51
N ILE A 136 -54.00 17.79 9.53
CA ILE A 136 -52.98 18.84 9.64
C ILE A 136 -51.59 18.21 9.79
N SER A 137 -51.45 17.18 10.63
CA SER A 137 -50.18 16.49 10.87
C SER A 137 -49.64 15.82 9.61
N SER A 138 -50.50 15.16 8.83
CA SER A 138 -50.10 14.45 7.59
C SER A 138 -49.73 15.39 6.44
N ASN A 139 -50.24 16.62 6.44
CA ASN A 139 -49.95 17.60 5.38
C ASN A 139 -48.84 18.59 5.73
N LEU A 140 -48.28 18.53 6.95
CA LEU A 140 -47.12 19.33 7.32
C LEU A 140 -45.84 18.70 6.75
N PRO A 141 -45.12 19.37 5.82
CA PRO A 141 -43.83 18.86 5.38
C PRO A 141 -42.84 18.84 6.55
N ARG A 142 -41.83 17.96 6.48
CA ARG A 142 -40.72 17.99 7.45
C ARG A 142 -39.87 19.23 7.21
N LEU A 143 -40.17 20.29 7.96
CA LEU A 143 -39.58 21.62 7.83
C LEU A 143 -38.07 21.68 8.11
N ASP A 144 -37.50 20.64 8.73
CA ASP A 144 -36.05 20.48 8.88
C ASP A 144 -35.35 20.44 7.52
N THR A 145 -35.97 19.82 6.51
CA THR A 145 -35.47 19.80 5.13
C THR A 145 -35.44 21.21 4.53
N LEU A 146 -36.42 22.05 4.82
CA LEU A 146 -36.51 23.42 4.30
C LEU A 146 -35.48 24.36 4.93
N THR A 147 -35.13 24.12 6.20
CA THR A 147 -34.07 24.88 6.88
C THR A 147 -32.69 24.61 6.26
N ARG A 148 -32.45 23.38 5.79
CA ARG A 148 -31.23 23.03 5.03
C ARG A 148 -31.21 23.67 3.64
N LEU A 149 -32.36 23.75 2.97
CA LEU A 149 -32.47 24.40 1.65
C LEU A 149 -32.13 25.89 1.69
N ARG A 150 -32.43 26.58 2.79
CA ARG A 150 -32.10 28.01 2.96
C ARG A 150 -30.59 28.32 2.93
N ARG A 151 -29.73 27.34 3.23
CA ARG A 151 -28.29 27.60 3.45
C ARG A 151 -27.45 27.55 2.17
N GLU A 152 -28.01 27.04 1.07
CA GLU A 152 -27.37 26.90 -0.24
C GLU A 152 -27.99 27.91 -1.23
N GLU A 153 -27.91 29.20 -0.92
CA GLU A 153 -28.45 30.28 -1.75
C GLU A 153 -27.47 30.64 -2.88
N SER A 154 -27.84 30.35 -4.13
CA SER A 154 -27.12 30.86 -5.31
C SER A 154 -28.04 31.24 -6.49
N ASP A 155 -29.34 30.89 -6.45
CA ASP A 155 -30.27 31.14 -7.55
C ASP A 155 -31.42 32.10 -7.14
N PRO A 156 -31.58 33.26 -7.80
CA PRO A 156 -32.65 34.22 -7.52
C PRO A 156 -34.07 33.64 -7.60
N GLU A 157 -34.30 32.63 -8.46
CA GLU A 157 -35.62 32.02 -8.63
C GLU A 157 -36.01 31.16 -7.42
N GLN A 158 -35.04 30.42 -6.87
CA GLN A 158 -35.23 29.61 -5.67
C GLN A 158 -35.53 30.48 -4.44
N THR A 159 -34.86 31.63 -4.33
CA THR A 159 -35.09 32.60 -3.25
C THR A 159 -36.54 33.11 -3.24
N ARG A 160 -37.11 33.42 -4.41
CA ARG A 160 -38.50 33.88 -4.53
C ARG A 160 -39.51 32.81 -4.09
N HIS A 161 -39.27 31.57 -4.49
CA HIS A 161 -40.12 30.45 -4.09
C HIS A 161 -40.01 30.12 -2.60
N PHE A 162 -38.82 30.24 -2.05
CA PHE A 162 -38.60 30.10 -0.61
C PHE A 162 -39.28 31.20 0.21
N GLN A 163 -39.26 32.45 -0.26
CA GLN A 163 -39.98 33.55 0.38
C GLN A 163 -41.50 33.28 0.40
N LYS A 164 -42.07 32.86 -0.73
CA LYS A 164 -43.49 32.46 -0.82
C LYS A 164 -43.82 31.32 0.16
N LEU A 165 -42.96 30.32 0.26
CA LEU A 165 -43.09 29.22 1.21
C LEU A 165 -43.14 29.73 2.66
N MET A 166 -42.26 30.66 3.03
CA MET A 166 -42.21 31.26 4.37
C MET A 166 -43.49 32.04 4.68
N GLU A 167 -44.03 32.80 3.73
CA GLU A 167 -45.31 33.50 3.88
C GLU A 167 -46.47 32.53 4.10
N LEU A 168 -46.51 31.43 3.35
CA LEU A 168 -47.52 30.38 3.51
C LEU A 168 -47.41 29.67 4.86
N ILE A 169 -46.19 29.39 5.32
CA ILE A 169 -45.93 28.79 6.65
C ILE A 169 -46.41 29.72 7.75
N ALA A 170 -46.06 31.01 7.69
CA ALA A 170 -46.49 32.00 8.66
C ALA A 170 -48.02 32.16 8.70
N SER A 171 -48.65 32.21 7.52
CA SER A 171 -50.11 32.24 7.38
C SER A 171 -50.76 30.99 7.98
N THR A 172 -50.23 29.80 7.69
CA THR A 172 -50.73 28.53 8.25
C THR A 172 -50.61 28.48 9.76
N PHE A 173 -49.47 28.93 10.30
CA PHE A 173 -49.23 29.03 11.73
C PHE A 173 -50.26 29.92 12.42
N PHE A 174 -50.54 31.10 11.85
CA PHE A 174 -51.58 31.99 12.34
C PHE A 174 -52.96 31.32 12.40
N HIS A 175 -53.35 30.62 11.32
CA HIS A 175 -54.63 29.91 11.28
C HIS A 175 -54.71 28.75 12.27
N ILE A 176 -53.61 28.02 12.52
CA ILE A 176 -53.57 26.95 13.54
C ILE A 176 -53.76 27.53 14.94
N VAL A 177 -53.10 28.65 15.27
CA VAL A 177 -53.30 29.33 16.56
C VAL A 177 -54.73 29.84 16.69
N GLN A 178 -55.29 30.41 15.62
CA GLN A 178 -56.69 30.86 15.59
C GLN A 178 -57.66 29.69 15.81
N PHE A 179 -57.44 28.57 15.12
CA PHE A 179 -58.21 27.34 15.30
C PHE A 179 -58.12 26.84 16.75
N ALA A 180 -56.93 26.83 17.33
CA ALA A 180 -56.71 26.39 18.70
C ALA A 180 -57.48 27.25 19.73
N ARG A 181 -57.50 28.57 19.53
CA ARG A 181 -58.32 29.49 20.34
C ARG A 181 -59.81 29.21 20.19
N GLN A 182 -60.31 29.16 18.95
CA GLN A 182 -61.73 28.88 18.66
C GLN A 182 -62.18 27.53 19.21
N ALA A 183 -61.32 26.51 19.10
CA ALA A 183 -61.57 25.19 19.66
C ALA A 183 -61.64 25.25 21.19
N THR A 184 -60.66 25.88 21.84
CA THR A 184 -60.66 26.04 23.30
C THR A 184 -61.90 26.78 23.80
N GLU A 185 -62.27 27.91 23.19
CA GLU A 185 -63.45 28.70 23.59
C GLU A 185 -64.75 27.89 23.49
N TYR A 186 -64.93 27.19 22.37
CA TYR A 186 -66.10 26.33 22.15
C TYR A 186 -66.23 25.24 23.20
N TYR A 187 -65.12 24.61 23.57
CA TYR A 187 -65.16 23.56 24.59
C TYR A 187 -65.12 24.13 26.01
N GLY A 188 -64.61 25.34 26.23
CA GLY A 188 -64.61 25.99 27.55
C GLY A 188 -66.02 26.41 28.01
N SER A 189 -66.87 26.86 27.08
CA SER A 189 -68.19 27.42 27.42
C SER A 189 -69.36 26.54 26.99
N VAL A 190 -70.19 26.12 27.94
CA VAL A 190 -71.45 25.40 27.66
C VAL A 190 -72.42 26.26 26.85
N LYS A 191 -72.47 27.58 27.11
CA LYS A 191 -73.35 28.53 26.41
C LYS A 191 -72.94 28.75 24.95
N GLN A 192 -71.65 28.68 24.65
CA GLN A 192 -71.16 28.86 23.29
C GLN A 192 -71.53 27.68 22.38
N ARG A 193 -71.51 26.46 22.90
CA ARG A 193 -71.93 25.25 22.15
C ARG A 193 -73.38 25.33 21.67
N TRP A 194 -74.28 25.85 22.50
CA TRP A 194 -75.69 26.07 22.13
C TRP A 194 -75.86 27.16 21.07
N LYS A 195 -75.04 28.23 21.13
CA LYS A 195 -75.06 29.29 20.10
C LYS A 195 -74.54 28.79 18.76
N ASP A 196 -73.53 27.92 18.77
CA ASP A 196 -72.94 27.39 17.54
C ASP A 196 -73.83 26.34 16.86
N THR A 197 -74.66 25.59 17.60
CA THR A 197 -75.69 24.72 17.00
C THR A 197 -76.81 25.49 16.27
N LEU A 198 -76.97 26.78 16.55
CA LEU A 198 -77.96 27.66 15.89
C LEU A 198 -77.39 28.40 14.67
N ARG A 199 -76.07 28.34 14.43
CA ARG A 199 -75.42 28.98 13.28
C ARG A 199 -75.17 27.95 12.18
N SER A 200 -75.51 28.30 10.94
CA SER A 200 -75.45 27.40 9.77
C SER A 200 -74.05 26.87 9.42
N GLU A 201 -72.98 27.38 10.03
CA GLU A 201 -71.63 26.90 9.75
C GLU A 201 -70.69 27.29 10.90
N PRO A 202 -70.04 26.34 11.61
CA PRO A 202 -69.13 26.68 12.68
C PRO A 202 -67.89 27.34 12.07
N THR A 203 -67.55 28.53 12.57
CA THR A 203 -66.38 29.32 12.15
C THR A 203 -65.07 28.54 12.12
N LYS A 204 -64.97 27.50 12.95
CA LYS A 204 -63.88 26.53 12.99
C LYS A 204 -63.64 25.81 11.67
N ASN A 205 -64.71 25.40 10.96
CA ASN A 205 -64.58 24.67 9.70
C ASN A 205 -63.93 25.54 8.62
N LYS A 206 -64.26 26.84 8.60
CA LYS A 206 -63.61 27.81 7.69
C LYS A 206 -62.13 27.99 8.00
N THR A 207 -61.75 27.97 9.28
CA THR A 207 -60.34 28.02 9.68
C THR A 207 -59.61 26.75 9.24
N ILE A 208 -60.21 25.57 9.41
CA ILE A 208 -59.66 24.29 8.93
C ILE A 208 -59.48 24.30 7.41
N GLU A 209 -60.46 24.78 6.64
CA GLU A 209 -60.36 24.87 5.19
C GLU A 209 -59.21 25.78 4.73
N LYS A 210 -59.01 26.91 5.41
CA LYS A 210 -57.86 27.78 5.16
C LYS A 210 -56.53 27.10 5.48
N ILE A 211 -56.47 26.35 6.59
CA ILE A 211 -55.28 25.54 6.94
C ILE A 211 -55.02 24.50 5.85
N ARG A 212 -56.04 23.76 5.40
CA ARG A 212 -55.92 22.76 4.32
C ARG A 212 -55.37 23.38 3.03
N LYS A 213 -55.96 24.50 2.60
CA LYS A 213 -55.55 25.19 1.38
C LYS A 213 -54.08 25.63 1.47
N ASN A 214 -53.68 26.24 2.58
CA ASN A 214 -52.31 26.69 2.75
C ASN A 214 -51.33 25.51 2.85
N LEU A 215 -51.69 24.41 3.53
CA LEU A 215 -50.83 23.22 3.62
C LEU A 215 -50.62 22.55 2.25
N GLN A 216 -51.67 22.47 1.42
CA GLN A 216 -51.54 22.01 0.04
C GLN A 216 -50.60 22.90 -0.77
N GLU A 217 -50.71 24.21 -0.62
CA GLU A 217 -49.84 25.16 -1.33
C GLU A 217 -48.39 25.07 -0.82
N ILE A 218 -48.18 24.93 0.49
CA ILE A 218 -46.86 24.67 1.10
C ILE A 218 -46.24 23.42 0.49
N ARG A 219 -47.00 22.31 0.44
CA ARG A 219 -46.53 21.04 -0.12
C ARG A 219 -46.12 21.21 -1.58
N TRP A 220 -46.95 21.87 -2.38
CA TRP A 220 -46.65 22.14 -3.79
C TRP A 220 -45.38 22.99 -3.97
N VAL A 221 -45.19 24.05 -3.17
CA VAL A 221 -43.96 24.87 -3.22
C VAL A 221 -42.74 24.05 -2.79
N CYS A 222 -42.86 23.18 -1.78
CA CYS A 222 -41.79 22.29 -1.36
C CYS A 222 -41.39 21.31 -2.47
N ASP A 223 -42.36 20.69 -3.13
CA ASP A 223 -42.13 19.74 -4.22
C ASP A 223 -41.41 20.40 -5.39
N MET A 224 -41.81 21.62 -5.76
CA MET A 224 -41.15 22.39 -6.81
C MET A 224 -39.72 22.81 -6.43
N LEU A 225 -39.47 23.26 -5.19
CA LEU A 225 -38.12 23.55 -4.71
C LEU A 225 -37.21 22.31 -4.74
N MET A 226 -37.75 21.13 -4.44
CA MET A 226 -37.01 19.86 -4.54
C MET A 226 -36.67 19.51 -6.00
N ILE A 227 -37.59 19.71 -6.94
CA ILE A 227 -37.36 19.46 -8.37
C ILE A 227 -36.24 20.38 -8.90
N LEU A 228 -36.31 21.68 -8.61
CA LEU A 228 -35.28 22.64 -9.03
C LEU A 228 -33.89 22.25 -8.52
N LYS A 229 -33.81 21.77 -7.27
CA LYS A 229 -32.56 21.28 -6.70
C LYS A 229 -32.08 19.99 -7.35
N MET A 230 -32.98 19.07 -7.68
CA MET A 230 -32.62 17.83 -8.37
C MET A 230 -32.03 18.11 -9.76
N ASP A 231 -32.60 19.07 -10.49
CA ASP A 231 -32.06 19.52 -11.78
C ASP A 231 -30.67 20.14 -11.63
N ALA A 232 -30.45 20.98 -10.61
CA ALA A 232 -29.14 21.56 -10.34
C ALA A 232 -28.09 20.50 -10.00
N LEU A 233 -28.44 19.49 -9.20
CA LEU A 233 -27.56 18.37 -8.89
C LEU A 233 -27.23 17.52 -10.12
N GLN A 234 -28.19 17.30 -11.01
CA GLN A 234 -27.96 16.56 -12.26
C GLN A 234 -27.01 17.30 -13.21
N ARG A 235 -27.11 18.63 -13.29
CA ARG A 235 -26.17 19.46 -14.08
C ARG A 235 -24.76 19.37 -13.49
N ASN A 236 -24.62 19.56 -12.17
CA ASN A 236 -23.32 19.47 -11.49
C ASN A 236 -22.66 18.09 -11.65
N LEU A 237 -23.44 17.00 -11.59
CA LEU A 237 -22.92 15.64 -11.83
C LEU A 237 -22.47 15.43 -13.27
N SER A 238 -23.14 16.07 -14.23
CA SER A 238 -22.77 16.01 -15.65
C SER A 238 -21.46 16.76 -15.92
N ASP A 239 -21.30 17.93 -15.31
CA ASP A 239 -20.08 18.75 -15.41
C ASP A 239 -18.87 18.05 -14.75
N MET A 240 -19.08 17.46 -13.57
CA MET A 240 -18.05 16.67 -12.88
C MET A 240 -17.64 15.43 -13.68
N ARG A 241 -18.58 14.83 -14.43
CA ARG A 241 -18.30 13.69 -15.31
C ARG A 241 -17.46 14.10 -16.52
N THR A 242 -17.65 15.30 -17.07
CA THR A 242 -16.80 15.83 -18.15
C THR A 242 -15.39 16.17 -17.66
N ASP A 243 -15.24 16.72 -16.45
CA ASP A 243 -13.93 17.02 -15.85
C ASP A 243 -13.11 15.76 -15.54
N VAL A 244 -13.76 14.68 -15.09
CA VAL A 244 -13.08 13.38 -14.90
C VAL A 244 -12.63 12.79 -16.25
N GLY A 245 -13.33 13.10 -17.34
CA GLY A 245 -12.97 12.67 -18.69
C GLY A 245 -11.71 13.34 -19.22
N SER A 246 -11.56 14.66 -19.01
CA SER A 246 -10.40 15.43 -19.46
C SER A 246 -9.14 15.10 -18.63
N MET A 247 -9.28 14.90 -17.32
CA MET A 247 -8.17 14.53 -16.43
C MET A 247 -7.56 13.16 -16.75
N ARG A 248 -8.34 12.23 -17.30
CA ARG A 248 -7.87 10.88 -17.68
C ARG A 248 -6.96 10.86 -18.92
N ILE A 249 -7.08 11.86 -19.80
CA ILE A 249 -6.24 11.97 -21.01
C ILE A 249 -4.84 12.47 -20.65
N ASP A 250 -4.73 13.37 -19.69
CA ASP A 250 -3.48 14.00 -19.27
C ASP A 250 -2.54 13.04 -18.50
N VAL A 251 -3.12 12.16 -17.66
CA VAL A 251 -2.38 11.11 -16.93
C VAL A 251 -1.80 10.04 -17.89
N SER A 252 -2.47 9.78 -19.02
CA SER A 252 -1.99 8.82 -20.03
C SER A 252 -0.80 9.37 -20.83
N GLY A 253 -0.76 10.68 -21.07
CA GLY A 253 0.36 11.37 -21.71
C GLY A 253 1.62 11.36 -20.84
N THR A 254 1.48 11.76 -19.58
CA THR A 254 2.58 11.79 -18.60
C THR A 254 3.18 10.40 -18.31
N TYR A 255 2.37 9.34 -18.27
CA TYR A 255 2.88 7.98 -18.06
C TYR A 255 3.71 7.46 -19.26
N LYS A 256 3.32 7.80 -20.50
CA LYS A 256 4.09 7.44 -21.70
C LYS A 256 5.41 8.18 -21.80
N GLU A 257 5.45 9.45 -21.39
CA GLU A 257 6.70 10.24 -21.32
C GLU A 257 7.64 9.73 -20.23
N ALA A 258 7.11 9.27 -19.08
CA ALA A 258 7.91 8.65 -18.02
C ALA A 258 8.54 7.30 -18.46
N ILE A 259 7.79 6.46 -19.17
CA ILE A 259 8.33 5.19 -19.69
C ILE A 259 9.39 5.45 -20.76
N THR A 260 9.13 6.35 -21.70
CA THR A 260 10.08 6.64 -22.79
C THR A 260 11.35 7.33 -22.30
N SER A 261 11.27 8.16 -21.25
CA SER A 261 12.46 8.73 -20.62
C SER A 261 13.26 7.69 -19.83
N SER A 262 12.60 6.76 -19.12
CA SER A 262 13.26 5.65 -18.44
C SER A 262 14.00 4.73 -19.43
N ASP A 263 13.36 4.38 -20.56
CA ASP A 263 13.98 3.58 -21.63
C ASP A 263 15.21 4.26 -22.25
N ARG A 264 15.17 5.59 -22.40
CA ARG A 264 16.33 6.35 -22.91
C ARG A 264 17.49 6.34 -21.92
N ILE A 265 17.20 6.45 -20.62
CA ILE A 265 18.22 6.37 -19.56
C ILE A 265 18.85 4.97 -19.54
N LEU A 266 18.05 3.90 -19.60
CA LEU A 266 18.55 2.52 -19.64
C LEU A 266 19.43 2.26 -20.87
N LYS A 267 19.02 2.73 -22.06
CA LYS A 267 19.82 2.61 -23.29
C LYS A 267 21.12 3.41 -23.20
N ALA A 268 21.08 4.62 -22.66
CA ALA A 268 22.27 5.44 -22.44
C ALA A 268 23.22 4.78 -21.43
N GLN A 269 22.69 4.19 -20.35
CA GLN A 269 23.46 3.47 -19.34
C GLN A 269 24.11 2.21 -19.91
N SER A 270 23.38 1.41 -20.70
CA SER A 270 23.93 0.22 -21.36
C SER A 270 25.06 0.57 -22.33
N SER A 271 24.87 1.63 -23.14
CA SER A 271 25.91 2.14 -24.05
C SER A 271 27.17 2.58 -23.29
N TRP A 272 26.99 3.28 -22.16
CA TRP A 272 28.09 3.75 -21.34
C TRP A 272 28.86 2.61 -20.66
N ASN A 273 28.13 1.62 -20.11
CA ASN A 273 28.72 0.43 -19.50
C ASN A 273 29.52 -0.37 -20.55
N ALA A 274 29.01 -0.50 -21.79
CA ALA A 274 29.73 -1.16 -22.88
C ALA A 274 31.03 -0.43 -23.27
N ALA A 275 31.02 0.91 -23.28
CA ALA A 275 32.23 1.70 -23.52
C ALA A 275 33.26 1.50 -22.41
N HIS A 276 32.84 1.50 -21.14
CA HIS A 276 33.72 1.26 -19.99
C HIS A 276 34.28 -0.16 -19.96
N LEU A 277 33.49 -1.18 -20.29
CA LEU A 277 33.99 -2.54 -20.45
C LEU A 277 35.04 -2.63 -21.56
N THR A 278 34.82 -1.93 -22.67
CA THR A 278 35.78 -1.89 -23.78
C THR A 278 37.09 -1.25 -23.35
N GLU A 279 37.02 -0.16 -22.58
CA GLU A 279 38.21 0.51 -22.05
C GLU A 279 38.94 -0.34 -21.00
N LEU A 280 38.20 -0.94 -20.06
CA LEU A 280 38.77 -1.85 -19.07
C LEU A 280 39.45 -3.04 -19.75
N ARG A 281 38.82 -3.62 -20.76
CA ARG A 281 39.39 -4.72 -21.56
C ARG A 281 40.72 -4.31 -22.19
N ARG A 282 40.78 -3.10 -22.78
CA ARG A 282 41.98 -2.53 -23.39
C ARG A 282 43.08 -2.32 -22.35
N LEU A 283 42.74 -1.74 -21.20
CA LEU A 283 43.65 -1.48 -20.08
C LEU A 283 44.26 -2.78 -19.53
N LEU A 284 43.44 -3.80 -19.31
CA LEU A 284 43.85 -5.12 -18.82
C LEU A 284 44.53 -5.99 -19.88
N ASN A 285 44.59 -5.52 -21.13
CA ASN A 285 45.09 -6.28 -22.28
C ASN A 285 44.40 -7.65 -22.45
N VAL A 286 43.09 -7.70 -22.22
CA VAL A 286 42.27 -8.91 -22.36
C VAL A 286 41.81 -9.04 -23.81
N PRO A 287 42.08 -10.16 -24.51
CA PRO A 287 41.62 -10.34 -25.89
C PRO A 287 40.08 -10.32 -25.99
N ALA A 288 39.54 -9.65 -27.02
CA ALA A 288 38.10 -9.56 -27.25
C ALA A 288 37.41 -10.92 -27.42
N HIS A 289 38.12 -11.87 -28.06
CA HIS A 289 37.68 -13.24 -28.27
C HIS A 289 38.81 -14.17 -27.81
N GLY A 290 39.02 -14.23 -26.50
CA GLY A 290 40.09 -15.03 -25.94
C GLY A 290 39.77 -16.52 -25.99
N ASP A 291 40.65 -17.33 -26.60
CA ASP A 291 40.56 -18.79 -26.53
C ASP A 291 40.50 -19.28 -25.08
N HIS A 292 41.10 -18.52 -24.14
CA HIS A 292 41.17 -18.81 -22.71
C HIS A 292 39.81 -18.82 -21.98
N THR A 293 38.74 -18.37 -22.61
CA THR A 293 37.37 -18.44 -22.05
C THR A 293 36.41 -19.25 -22.93
N ASN A 294 36.89 -19.78 -24.07
CA ASN A 294 36.09 -20.54 -25.02
C ASN A 294 36.01 -22.02 -24.60
N LEU A 295 35.08 -22.30 -23.69
CA LEU A 295 34.86 -23.64 -23.13
C LEU A 295 34.47 -24.67 -24.18
N GLU A 296 33.58 -24.33 -25.12
CA GLU A 296 33.11 -25.28 -26.14
C GLU A 296 34.24 -25.74 -27.04
N HIS A 297 35.08 -24.79 -27.49
CA HIS A 297 36.25 -25.11 -28.29
C HIS A 297 37.24 -25.97 -27.50
N TYR A 298 37.51 -25.60 -26.25
CA TYR A 298 38.46 -26.33 -25.41
C TYR A 298 37.97 -27.74 -25.06
N LYS A 299 36.69 -27.89 -24.70
CA LYS A 299 36.03 -29.19 -24.47
C LYS A 299 36.15 -30.09 -25.68
N LYS A 300 35.89 -29.57 -26.88
CA LYS A 300 36.03 -30.31 -28.13
C LYS A 300 37.47 -30.78 -28.34
N ILE A 301 38.47 -29.94 -28.07
CA ILE A 301 39.89 -30.32 -28.15
C ILE A 301 40.21 -31.44 -27.16
N LEU A 302 39.78 -31.32 -25.90
CA LEU A 302 40.03 -32.32 -24.87
C LEU A 302 39.40 -33.67 -25.22
N LEU A 303 38.14 -33.69 -25.64
CA LEU A 303 37.44 -34.90 -26.06
C LEU A 303 38.11 -35.55 -27.27
N GLN A 304 38.39 -34.75 -28.30
CA GLN A 304 38.97 -35.26 -29.54
C GLN A 304 40.36 -35.87 -29.34
N ILE A 305 41.20 -35.26 -28.51
CA ILE A 305 42.60 -35.65 -28.34
C ILE A 305 42.77 -36.74 -27.29
N LEU A 306 42.05 -36.64 -26.16
CA LEU A 306 42.28 -37.52 -25.02
C LEU A 306 41.35 -38.74 -25.01
N PHE A 307 40.15 -38.65 -25.58
CA PHE A 307 39.11 -39.68 -25.42
C PHE A 307 38.66 -40.30 -26.76
N ASP A 308 38.56 -39.52 -27.84
CA ASP A 308 38.05 -39.99 -29.14
C ASP A 308 39.09 -40.72 -30.02
N GLY A 309 40.30 -40.94 -29.51
CA GLY A 309 41.49 -41.38 -30.25
C GLY A 309 41.20 -42.19 -31.52
N SER A 310 41.54 -41.60 -32.68
CA SER A 310 41.48 -42.28 -33.96
C SER A 310 42.37 -43.53 -33.89
N PRO A 311 41.86 -44.74 -34.19
CA PRO A 311 42.61 -46.00 -34.11
C PRO A 311 43.76 -46.13 -35.13
N SER A 312 44.18 -45.03 -35.76
CA SER A 312 45.04 -45.02 -36.94
C SER A 312 46.54 -45.21 -36.67
N THR A 313 46.97 -45.34 -35.41
CA THR A 313 48.32 -45.81 -35.06
C THR A 313 48.18 -47.09 -34.26
N GLY A 314 48.58 -48.24 -34.82
CA GLY A 314 48.35 -49.60 -34.29
C GLY A 314 48.99 -49.95 -32.94
N THR A 315 49.27 -48.97 -32.10
CA THR A 315 49.58 -49.13 -30.67
C THR A 315 48.26 -49.28 -29.90
N ARG A 316 48.12 -50.37 -29.14
CA ARG A 316 47.04 -50.58 -28.15
C ARG A 316 47.16 -49.52 -27.06
N HIS A 317 46.74 -48.29 -27.33
CA HIS A 317 46.62 -47.27 -26.29
C HIS A 317 45.36 -47.56 -25.49
N VAL A 318 45.55 -47.80 -24.19
CA VAL A 318 44.45 -47.97 -23.26
C VAL A 318 43.74 -46.62 -23.14
N ARG A 319 42.44 -46.60 -23.44
CA ARG A 319 41.68 -45.35 -23.41
C ARG A 319 41.47 -44.92 -21.96
N PRO A 320 41.80 -43.67 -21.63
CA PRO A 320 41.44 -43.15 -20.33
C PRO A 320 39.92 -43.13 -20.14
N LYS A 321 39.44 -43.50 -18.95
CA LYS A 321 38.03 -43.30 -18.62
C LYS A 321 37.70 -41.81 -18.60
N GLU A 322 36.65 -41.42 -19.31
CA GLU A 322 36.14 -40.05 -19.33
C GLU A 322 35.67 -39.63 -17.93
N ILE A 323 36.13 -38.47 -17.46
CA ILE A 323 35.66 -37.91 -16.19
C ILE A 323 34.28 -37.31 -16.40
N THR A 324 33.36 -37.58 -15.47
CA THR A 324 32.01 -37.02 -15.48
C THR A 324 31.75 -36.25 -14.20
N MET A 325 30.75 -35.36 -14.20
CA MET A 325 30.35 -34.67 -12.98
C MET A 325 29.87 -35.63 -11.88
N ASP A 326 29.29 -36.77 -12.24
CA ASP A 326 28.88 -37.78 -11.26
C ASP A 326 30.09 -38.43 -10.59
N LEU A 327 31.14 -38.72 -11.36
CA LEU A 327 32.40 -39.24 -10.82
C LEU A 327 33.07 -38.21 -9.89
N LEU A 328 33.07 -36.93 -10.28
CA LEU A 328 33.56 -35.84 -9.44
C LEU A 328 32.78 -35.75 -8.12
N ARG A 329 31.44 -35.82 -8.18
CA ARG A 329 30.56 -35.74 -6.99
C ARG A 329 30.62 -36.95 -6.07
N GLN A 330 31.10 -38.10 -6.55
CA GLN A 330 31.35 -39.27 -5.69
C GLN A 330 32.57 -39.06 -4.79
N ASP A 331 33.49 -38.17 -5.16
CA ASP A 331 34.61 -37.80 -4.31
C ASP A 331 34.13 -36.90 -3.16
N SER A 332 34.44 -37.30 -1.92
CA SER A 332 33.98 -36.60 -0.72
C SER A 332 34.49 -35.17 -0.65
N ASP A 333 35.75 -34.93 -1.03
CA ASP A 333 36.42 -33.64 -0.90
C ASP A 333 35.87 -32.66 -1.95
N PHE A 334 35.68 -33.15 -3.18
CA PHE A 334 35.04 -32.35 -4.22
C PHE A 334 33.59 -32.01 -3.86
N ASN A 335 32.82 -32.99 -3.38
CA ASN A 335 31.43 -32.76 -3.00
C ASN A 335 31.30 -31.81 -1.80
N GLU A 336 32.20 -31.90 -0.83
CA GLU A 336 32.29 -30.94 0.28
C GLU A 336 32.54 -29.51 -0.25
N TRP A 337 33.51 -29.33 -1.14
CA TRP A 337 33.76 -28.03 -1.78
C TRP A 337 32.54 -27.52 -2.56
N TRP A 338 31.93 -28.38 -3.38
CA TRP A 338 30.78 -28.02 -4.22
C TRP A 338 29.58 -27.57 -3.39
N GLN A 339 29.27 -28.29 -2.31
CA GLN A 339 28.14 -28.03 -1.42
C GLN A 339 28.44 -26.99 -0.32
N SER A 340 29.71 -26.59 -0.17
CA SER A 340 30.12 -25.65 0.86
C SER A 340 29.35 -24.33 0.76
N LYS A 341 28.94 -23.80 1.91
CA LYS A 341 28.38 -22.44 2.04
C LYS A 341 29.42 -21.42 2.49
N LYS A 342 30.69 -21.83 2.58
CA LYS A 342 31.83 -20.98 2.94
C LYS A 342 32.69 -20.73 1.72
N SER A 343 33.51 -19.68 1.78
CA SER A 343 34.58 -19.50 0.82
C SER A 343 35.60 -20.63 0.96
N CYS A 344 35.98 -21.25 -0.16
CA CYS A 344 36.87 -22.41 -0.17
C CYS A 344 37.57 -22.59 -1.51
N MET A 345 38.70 -23.30 -1.50
CA MET A 345 39.47 -23.62 -2.69
C MET A 345 39.66 -25.13 -2.81
N PHE A 346 39.42 -25.67 -3.99
CA PHE A 346 39.67 -27.06 -4.34
C PHE A 346 40.79 -27.15 -5.36
N LEU A 347 41.81 -27.94 -5.04
CA LEU A 347 42.95 -28.21 -5.92
C LEU A 347 42.87 -29.65 -6.45
N ALA A 348 42.63 -29.76 -7.75
CA ALA A 348 42.59 -31.02 -8.49
C ALA A 348 43.92 -31.28 -9.20
N GLY A 349 44.65 -32.30 -8.76
CA GLY A 349 45.88 -32.77 -9.42
C GLY A 349 45.61 -34.01 -10.28
N GLY A 350 46.02 -33.98 -11.55
CA GLY A 350 46.01 -35.16 -12.43
C GLY A 350 47.32 -35.31 -13.19
N SER A 351 47.70 -36.54 -13.54
CA SER A 351 48.85 -36.84 -14.41
C SER A 351 48.41 -37.71 -15.56
N ASN A 352 48.95 -37.44 -16.76
CA ASN A 352 48.73 -38.29 -17.92
C ASN A 352 49.53 -39.59 -17.82
N PHE A 353 49.04 -40.67 -18.43
CA PHE A 353 49.66 -42.00 -18.35
C PHE A 353 50.98 -42.14 -19.11
N GLU A 354 51.19 -41.40 -20.20
CA GLU A 354 52.40 -41.51 -21.02
C GLU A 354 53.03 -40.14 -21.30
N GLU A 355 54.25 -39.91 -20.82
CA GLU A 355 55.10 -38.78 -21.25
C GLU A 355 55.49 -38.87 -22.74
N LYS A 356 55.27 -40.02 -23.40
CA LYS A 356 55.73 -40.31 -24.76
C LYS A 356 54.73 -40.00 -25.88
N SER A 357 53.45 -39.82 -25.56
CA SER A 357 52.47 -39.42 -26.58
C SER A 357 52.65 -37.92 -26.84
N GLY A 358 52.78 -37.52 -28.11
CA GLY A 358 53.13 -36.15 -28.53
C GLY A 358 52.16 -35.02 -28.10
N SER A 359 51.23 -35.29 -27.19
CA SER A 359 50.36 -34.35 -26.48
C SER A 359 50.77 -34.20 -25.01
N VAL A 360 52.07 -34.07 -24.73
CA VAL A 360 52.62 -33.92 -23.37
C VAL A 360 52.00 -32.74 -22.61
N ASP A 361 51.45 -31.76 -23.33
CA ASP A 361 50.97 -30.55 -22.71
C ASP A 361 49.54 -30.63 -22.18
N LEU A 362 48.56 -31.22 -22.89
CA LEU A 362 47.15 -31.28 -22.43
C LEU A 362 46.97 -32.30 -21.31
N ASN A 363 46.16 -32.01 -20.30
CA ASN A 363 45.93 -32.92 -19.18
C ASN A 363 44.46 -33.35 -19.12
N TRP A 364 44.21 -34.64 -18.90
CA TRP A 364 42.85 -35.16 -18.80
C TRP A 364 42.05 -34.52 -17.67
N ILE A 365 42.71 -34.04 -16.61
CA ILE A 365 42.01 -33.38 -15.51
C ILE A 365 41.39 -32.04 -15.91
N SER A 366 41.85 -31.43 -17.00
CA SER A 366 41.28 -30.18 -17.50
C SER A 366 39.82 -30.31 -17.93
N LEU A 367 39.36 -31.53 -18.25
CA LEU A 367 37.93 -31.78 -18.50
C LEU A 367 37.09 -31.56 -17.23
N ALA A 368 37.64 -31.78 -16.03
CA ALA A 368 36.95 -31.48 -14.78
C ALA A 368 36.69 -29.97 -14.62
N ALA A 369 37.64 -29.11 -15.00
CA ALA A 369 37.44 -27.65 -14.97
C ALA A 369 36.29 -27.23 -15.89
N VAL A 370 36.24 -27.79 -17.11
CA VAL A 370 35.14 -27.55 -18.06
C VAL A 370 33.80 -27.96 -17.46
N LEU A 371 33.72 -29.18 -16.93
CA LEU A 371 32.51 -29.74 -16.34
C LEU A 371 32.01 -28.92 -15.12
N VAL A 372 32.95 -28.44 -14.29
CA VAL A 372 32.66 -27.53 -13.17
C VAL A 372 32.03 -26.24 -13.67
N VAL A 373 32.58 -25.63 -14.74
CA VAL A 373 32.01 -24.38 -15.28
C VAL A 373 30.64 -24.61 -15.93
N GLU A 374 30.45 -25.70 -16.66
CA GLU A 374 29.15 -26.05 -17.25
C GLU A 374 28.08 -26.28 -16.17
N ALA A 375 28.43 -27.04 -15.13
CA ALA A 375 27.55 -27.29 -14.00
C ALA A 375 27.26 -25.99 -13.24
N ALA A 376 28.28 -25.15 -13.02
CA ALA A 376 28.12 -23.85 -12.39
C ALA A 376 27.14 -23.00 -13.18
N ARG A 377 27.42 -22.69 -14.46
CA ARG A 377 26.55 -21.86 -15.31
C ARG A 377 25.09 -22.34 -15.36
N LYS A 378 24.84 -23.65 -15.31
CA LYS A 378 23.48 -24.22 -15.24
C LYS A 378 22.73 -23.87 -13.93
N HIS A 379 23.43 -23.75 -12.81
CA HIS A 379 22.89 -23.35 -11.52
C HIS A 379 22.83 -21.83 -11.31
N ASN A 380 23.28 -21.05 -12.31
CA ASN A 380 23.31 -19.58 -12.31
C ASN A 380 24.13 -18.87 -11.20
N PRO A 381 25.25 -19.40 -10.66
CA PRO A 381 26.23 -18.62 -9.94
C PRO A 381 27.08 -17.78 -10.90
N LYS A 382 27.57 -16.65 -10.40
CA LYS A 382 28.50 -15.78 -11.13
C LYS A 382 29.82 -16.55 -11.31
N THR A 383 30.19 -16.89 -12.55
CA THR A 383 31.29 -17.83 -12.82
C THR A 383 32.36 -17.20 -13.70
N ALA A 384 33.56 -17.01 -13.15
CA ALA A 384 34.72 -16.54 -13.90
C ALA A 384 35.64 -17.73 -14.25
N VAL A 385 36.14 -17.78 -15.48
CA VAL A 385 36.94 -18.91 -15.97
C VAL A 385 38.21 -18.44 -16.67
N TYR A 386 39.32 -19.13 -16.44
CA TYR A 386 40.53 -18.99 -17.24
C TYR A 386 41.14 -20.34 -17.58
N LEU A 387 41.29 -20.61 -18.87
CA LEU A 387 41.88 -21.83 -19.41
C LEU A 387 43.31 -21.52 -19.84
N ALA A 388 44.31 -21.85 -19.00
CA ALA A 388 45.71 -21.49 -19.28
C ALA A 388 46.29 -22.24 -20.49
N GLN A 389 45.66 -23.35 -20.88
CA GLN A 389 46.01 -24.09 -22.07
C GLN A 389 44.76 -24.28 -22.93
N THR A 390 44.82 -23.83 -24.19
CA THR A 390 43.66 -23.86 -25.10
C THR A 390 43.97 -24.56 -26.42
N SER A 391 45.21 -25.03 -26.59
CA SER A 391 45.66 -25.73 -27.79
C SER A 391 46.68 -26.81 -27.43
N PHE A 392 46.75 -27.83 -28.28
CA PHE A 392 47.74 -28.91 -28.21
C PHE A 392 49.08 -28.52 -28.88
N THR A 393 49.09 -27.46 -29.69
CA THR A 393 50.29 -26.95 -30.40
C THR A 393 50.93 -25.75 -29.69
N VAL A 394 50.57 -25.49 -28.44
CA VAL A 394 51.16 -24.39 -27.65
C VAL A 394 52.63 -24.72 -27.41
N THR A 395 53.48 -24.29 -28.35
CA THR A 395 54.94 -24.32 -28.17
C THR A 395 55.30 -23.47 -26.95
N LYS A 396 56.49 -23.70 -26.37
CA LYS A 396 57.00 -22.99 -25.18
C LYS A 396 56.81 -21.45 -25.24
N ARG A 397 56.70 -20.85 -26.43
CA ARG A 397 56.53 -19.40 -26.69
C ARG A 397 55.11 -18.83 -26.49
N LYS A 398 54.08 -19.64 -26.19
CA LYS A 398 52.68 -19.19 -26.08
C LYS A 398 52.05 -19.44 -24.70
N ARG A 399 52.83 -19.38 -23.63
CA ARG A 399 52.32 -19.58 -22.27
C ARG A 399 51.77 -18.27 -21.69
N SER A 400 50.75 -18.39 -20.83
CA SER A 400 50.06 -17.24 -20.24
C SER A 400 50.79 -16.71 -19.01
N ALA A 401 50.96 -15.40 -18.89
CA ALA A 401 51.49 -14.78 -17.68
C ALA A 401 50.46 -14.80 -16.53
N ASN A 402 50.91 -14.87 -15.28
CA ASN A 402 50.04 -14.87 -14.09
C ASN A 402 49.15 -13.62 -14.01
N TRP A 403 49.70 -12.46 -14.41
CA TRP A 403 48.93 -11.23 -14.48
C TRP A 403 47.80 -11.32 -15.51
N ALA A 404 47.96 -12.08 -16.60
CA ALA A 404 46.94 -12.24 -17.62
C ALA A 404 45.75 -13.08 -17.11
N ILE A 405 46.00 -14.02 -16.19
CA ILE A 405 44.93 -14.75 -15.50
C ILE A 405 44.09 -13.77 -14.69
N LEU A 406 44.71 -13.02 -13.77
CA LEU A 406 43.97 -12.10 -12.91
C LEU A 406 43.35 -10.95 -13.69
N ALA A 407 43.99 -10.46 -14.75
CA ALA A 407 43.41 -9.51 -15.68
C ALA A 407 42.08 -10.02 -16.24
N ASN A 408 42.06 -11.26 -16.71
CA ASN A 408 40.87 -11.86 -17.30
C ASN A 408 39.78 -12.11 -16.25
N ILE A 409 40.16 -12.54 -15.04
CA ILE A 409 39.22 -12.71 -13.92
C ILE A 409 38.62 -11.35 -13.50
N ILE A 410 39.44 -10.30 -13.34
CA ILE A 410 38.95 -8.94 -13.02
C ILE A 410 37.98 -8.44 -14.08
N TYR A 411 38.32 -8.64 -15.36
CA TYR A 411 37.44 -8.27 -16.46
C TYR A 411 36.08 -8.98 -16.39
N GLN A 412 36.07 -10.30 -16.19
CA GLN A 412 34.84 -11.08 -16.03
C GLN A 412 34.04 -10.67 -14.81
N LEU A 413 34.69 -10.38 -13.67
CA LEU A 413 33.99 -9.88 -12.48
C LEU A 413 33.35 -8.50 -12.72
N ALA A 414 34.03 -7.61 -13.45
CA ALA A 414 33.45 -6.33 -13.83
C ALA A 414 32.29 -6.48 -14.81
N GLU A 415 32.35 -7.45 -15.73
CA GLU A 415 31.23 -7.80 -16.62
C GLU A 415 30.02 -8.34 -15.84
N MET A 416 30.25 -9.07 -14.74
CA MET A 416 29.18 -9.58 -13.87
C MET A 416 28.52 -8.52 -12.98
N HIS A 417 29.09 -7.31 -12.87
CA HIS A 417 28.60 -6.28 -11.97
C HIS A 417 28.69 -4.88 -12.60
N GLU A 418 27.59 -4.42 -13.20
CA GLU A 418 27.54 -3.17 -13.98
C GLU A 418 28.04 -1.92 -13.22
N ASP A 419 27.71 -1.78 -11.95
CA ASP A 419 28.10 -0.61 -11.15
C ASP A 419 29.58 -0.63 -10.69
N LEU A 420 30.26 -1.76 -10.84
CA LEU A 420 31.65 -1.91 -10.42
C LEU A 420 32.57 -1.01 -11.26
N LEU A 421 32.30 -0.96 -12.57
CA LEU A 421 33.03 -0.11 -13.50
C LEU A 421 32.87 1.38 -13.17
N ARG A 422 31.73 1.78 -12.63
CA ARG A 422 31.48 3.20 -12.34
C ARG A 422 32.26 3.68 -11.12
N SER A 423 32.41 2.80 -10.14
CA SER A 423 32.99 3.14 -8.85
C SER A 423 34.48 2.81 -8.74
N LYS A 424 34.99 1.84 -9.52
CA LYS A 424 36.34 1.28 -9.32
C LYS A 424 37.27 1.38 -10.53
N LEU A 425 36.84 1.92 -11.67
CA LEU A 425 37.68 1.97 -12.88
C LEU A 425 39.00 2.70 -12.64
N ASP A 426 38.99 3.86 -11.97
CA ASP A 426 40.21 4.63 -11.67
C ASP A 426 41.16 3.87 -10.74
N THR A 427 40.62 3.12 -9.78
CA THR A 427 41.40 2.27 -8.87
C THR A 427 42.05 1.12 -9.64
N ILE A 428 41.29 0.45 -10.51
CA ILE A 428 41.81 -0.62 -11.37
C ILE A 428 42.89 -0.06 -12.32
N GLN A 429 42.64 1.08 -12.96
CA GLN A 429 43.61 1.74 -13.83
C GLN A 429 44.91 2.08 -13.11
N SER A 430 44.81 2.67 -11.93
CA SER A 430 45.98 3.02 -11.12
C SER A 430 46.77 1.77 -10.74
N ALA A 431 46.09 0.70 -10.34
CA ALA A 431 46.74 -0.56 -9.98
C ALA A 431 47.40 -1.27 -11.17
N VAL A 432 46.77 -1.28 -12.35
CA VAL A 432 47.27 -1.95 -13.56
C VAL A 432 48.46 -1.22 -14.17
N LEU A 433 48.53 0.10 -14.01
CA LEU A 433 49.66 0.92 -14.48
C LEU A 433 50.88 0.86 -13.55
N ASP A 434 50.72 0.39 -12.32
CA ASP A 434 51.83 0.21 -11.38
C ASP A 434 52.82 -0.86 -11.88
N ALA A 435 54.12 -0.64 -11.63
CA ALA A 435 55.16 -1.60 -12.01
C ALA A 435 54.97 -2.97 -11.34
N ALA A 436 54.37 -3.02 -10.14
CA ALA A 436 54.08 -4.25 -9.42
C ALA A 436 53.09 -5.16 -10.16
N TRP A 437 52.18 -4.60 -10.99
CA TRP A 437 51.24 -5.38 -11.80
C TRP A 437 51.92 -6.30 -12.82
N ARG A 438 53.09 -5.90 -13.31
CA ARG A 438 53.90 -6.68 -14.28
C ARG A 438 55.14 -7.31 -13.64
N SER A 439 55.20 -7.37 -12.31
CA SER A 439 56.33 -8.00 -11.61
C SER A 439 56.44 -9.48 -11.98
N SER A 440 57.65 -9.94 -12.27
CA SER A 440 57.96 -11.37 -12.43
C SER A 440 57.96 -12.12 -11.09
N ASN A 441 58.14 -11.40 -9.97
CA ASN A 441 58.06 -11.96 -8.63
C ASN A 441 56.58 -12.14 -8.24
N ALA A 442 56.16 -13.39 -8.03
CA ALA A 442 54.76 -13.69 -7.73
C ALA A 442 54.29 -13.14 -6.38
N GLU A 443 55.16 -13.06 -5.37
CA GLU A 443 54.83 -12.47 -4.07
C GLU A 443 54.54 -10.97 -4.22
N THR A 444 55.42 -10.22 -4.88
CA THR A 444 55.22 -8.79 -5.15
C THR A 444 53.94 -8.55 -5.94
N PHE A 445 53.72 -9.34 -6.99
CA PHE A 445 52.51 -9.28 -7.81
C PHE A 445 51.24 -9.57 -6.98
N MET A 446 51.22 -10.68 -6.21
CA MET A 446 50.03 -11.05 -5.43
C MET A 446 49.75 -10.08 -4.28
N ASN A 447 50.78 -9.55 -3.62
CA ASN A 447 50.61 -8.53 -2.59
C ASN A 447 49.99 -7.24 -3.15
N HIS A 448 50.29 -6.91 -4.41
CA HIS A 448 49.70 -5.78 -5.11
C HIS A 448 48.26 -6.05 -5.57
N VAL A 449 47.98 -7.23 -6.12
CA VAL A 449 46.65 -7.54 -6.68
C VAL A 449 45.63 -7.96 -5.61
N HIS A 450 46.06 -8.55 -4.51
CA HIS A 450 45.18 -8.95 -3.40
C HIS A 450 44.23 -7.82 -2.96
N PRO A 451 44.70 -6.63 -2.54
CA PRO A 451 43.80 -5.58 -2.05
C PRO A 451 42.85 -5.08 -3.13
N LEU A 452 43.30 -5.06 -4.40
CA LEU A 452 42.46 -4.69 -5.54
C LEU A 452 41.31 -5.70 -5.73
N LEU A 453 41.61 -6.99 -5.76
CA LEU A 453 40.59 -8.02 -5.94
C LEU A 453 39.61 -8.05 -4.77
N VAL A 454 40.08 -7.94 -3.52
CA VAL A 454 39.20 -7.85 -2.35
C VAL A 454 38.28 -6.63 -2.45
N ASP A 455 38.78 -5.48 -2.90
CA ASP A 455 37.98 -4.27 -3.08
C ASP A 455 36.94 -4.39 -4.22
N ILE A 456 37.29 -5.04 -5.33
CA ILE A 456 36.35 -5.41 -6.41
C ILE A 456 35.26 -6.33 -5.86
N LEU A 457 35.63 -7.35 -5.07
CA LEU A 457 34.72 -8.34 -4.52
C LEU A 457 33.76 -7.75 -3.46
N LYS A 458 34.09 -6.61 -2.84
CA LYS A 458 33.17 -5.86 -1.96
C LYS A 458 31.97 -5.25 -2.69
N ALA A 459 32.03 -5.11 -4.02
CA ALA A 459 30.87 -4.66 -4.80
C ALA A 459 29.74 -5.70 -4.82
N PHE A 460 30.06 -6.97 -4.56
CA PHE A 460 29.10 -8.06 -4.55
C PHE A 460 28.44 -8.22 -3.17
N SER A 461 27.19 -8.69 -3.15
CA SER A 461 26.44 -8.95 -1.91
C SER A 461 27.11 -10.06 -1.09
N THR A 462 26.94 -10.07 0.24
CA THR A 462 27.36 -11.20 1.09
C THR A 462 26.74 -12.53 0.65
N ASP A 463 25.54 -12.47 0.07
CA ASP A 463 24.79 -13.64 -0.37
C ASP A 463 25.20 -14.14 -1.76
N ASP A 464 25.95 -13.33 -2.51
CA ASP A 464 26.44 -13.71 -3.83
C ASP A 464 27.45 -14.85 -3.71
N GLU A 465 27.29 -15.86 -4.58
CA GLU A 465 28.29 -16.90 -4.79
C GLU A 465 29.02 -16.68 -6.10
N ILE A 466 30.35 -16.59 -6.01
CA ILE A 466 31.25 -16.44 -7.15
C ILE A 466 32.10 -17.70 -7.25
N ILE A 467 32.08 -18.33 -8.42
CA ILE A 467 32.92 -19.50 -8.74
C ILE A 467 34.03 -19.05 -9.68
N ILE A 468 35.28 -19.24 -9.26
CA ILE A 468 36.46 -18.93 -10.06
C ILE A 468 37.11 -20.25 -10.46
N VAL A 469 37.23 -20.50 -11.76
CA VAL A 469 37.84 -21.71 -12.30
C VAL A 469 39.11 -21.35 -13.06
N ILE A 470 40.25 -21.88 -12.62
CA ILE A 470 41.53 -21.69 -13.30
C ILE A 470 42.07 -23.08 -13.67
N ASP A 471 42.06 -23.36 -14.96
CA ASP A 471 42.57 -24.61 -15.51
C ASP A 471 44.07 -24.48 -15.82
N ARG A 472 44.86 -25.46 -15.36
CA ARG A 472 46.31 -25.59 -15.60
C ARG A 472 47.12 -24.42 -15.09
N LEU A 473 46.94 -24.11 -13.80
CA LEU A 473 47.75 -23.08 -13.14
C LEU A 473 49.26 -23.40 -13.25
N ASP A 474 49.65 -24.67 -13.31
CA ASP A 474 51.03 -25.12 -13.52
C ASP A 474 51.63 -24.74 -14.90
N LYS A 475 50.81 -24.27 -15.84
CA LYS A 475 51.21 -23.81 -17.18
C LYS A 475 51.25 -22.30 -17.30
N SER A 476 50.80 -21.54 -16.30
CA SER A 476 50.94 -20.08 -16.33
C SER A 476 52.40 -19.69 -16.08
N GLN A 477 53.08 -19.30 -17.15
CA GLN A 477 54.44 -18.80 -17.09
C GLN A 477 54.41 -17.29 -17.18
N CYS A 478 54.58 -16.59 -16.05
CA CYS A 478 55.31 -15.33 -16.10
C CYS A 478 56.75 -15.64 -16.51
N ALA A 479 57.19 -15.30 -17.72
CA ALA A 479 58.58 -14.95 -18.05
C ALA A 479 59.69 -15.61 -17.20
N TRP A 480 59.77 -16.94 -17.21
CA TRP A 480 60.89 -17.70 -16.64
C TRP A 480 61.93 -17.94 -17.73
N GLU A 481 62.25 -16.88 -18.48
CA GLU A 481 62.97 -17.06 -19.75
C GLU A 481 64.40 -17.55 -19.54
N ASP A 482 64.95 -17.52 -18.33
CA ASP A 482 66.33 -17.96 -18.05
C ASP A 482 66.59 -18.75 -16.74
N ASP A 483 65.59 -18.99 -15.87
CA ASP A 483 65.85 -19.53 -14.51
C ASP A 483 65.41 -20.99 -14.27
N ASP A 484 66.18 -21.66 -13.40
CA ASP A 484 66.05 -23.03 -12.94
C ASP A 484 64.60 -23.47 -12.64
N GLU A 485 64.24 -24.72 -12.99
CA GLU A 485 62.90 -25.30 -12.77
C GLU A 485 62.36 -25.12 -11.32
N CYS A 486 63.26 -24.91 -10.35
CA CYS A 486 62.95 -24.71 -8.94
C CYS A 486 62.06 -23.50 -8.65
N ASP A 487 62.26 -22.37 -9.33
CA ASP A 487 61.53 -21.15 -8.95
C ASP A 487 60.07 -21.18 -9.42
N SER A 488 59.79 -21.90 -10.52
CA SER A 488 58.43 -22.02 -11.10
C SER A 488 57.38 -22.54 -10.12
N HIS A 489 57.79 -23.45 -9.23
CA HIS A 489 56.92 -24.03 -8.23
C HIS A 489 56.62 -23.05 -7.10
N THR A 490 57.65 -22.37 -6.59
CA THR A 490 57.54 -21.39 -5.50
C THR A 490 56.54 -20.29 -5.87
N ASN A 491 56.61 -19.79 -7.10
CA ASN A 491 55.66 -18.78 -7.58
C ASN A 491 54.23 -19.30 -7.74
N MET A 492 54.04 -20.56 -8.16
CA MET A 492 52.70 -21.18 -8.18
C MET A 492 52.11 -21.26 -6.77
N LEU A 493 52.92 -21.63 -5.77
CA LEU A 493 52.50 -21.67 -4.37
C LEU A 493 52.10 -20.28 -3.85
N TYR A 494 52.91 -19.25 -4.12
CA TYR A 494 52.56 -17.86 -3.76
C TYR A 494 51.25 -17.42 -4.41
N TYR A 495 51.02 -17.81 -5.67
CA TYR A 495 49.79 -17.51 -6.36
C TYR A 495 48.58 -18.21 -5.73
N MET A 496 48.70 -19.51 -5.44
CA MET A 496 47.66 -20.27 -4.74
C MET A 496 47.37 -19.70 -3.34
N GLU A 497 48.41 -19.33 -2.59
CA GLU A 497 48.27 -18.70 -1.28
C GLU A 497 47.56 -17.35 -1.40
N GLY A 498 47.94 -16.52 -2.38
CA GLY A 498 47.27 -15.25 -2.61
C GLY A 498 45.79 -15.42 -3.00
N LEU A 499 45.44 -16.44 -3.79
CA LEU A 499 44.05 -16.78 -4.11
C LEU A 499 43.27 -17.23 -2.87
N LEU A 500 43.88 -18.05 -2.00
CA LEU A 500 43.30 -18.44 -0.71
C LEU A 500 43.04 -17.23 0.19
N ARG A 501 44.01 -16.31 0.26
CA ARG A 501 43.88 -15.05 1.00
C ARG A 501 42.71 -14.22 0.46
N ILE A 502 42.60 -14.09 -0.86
CA ILE A 502 41.47 -13.38 -1.49
C ILE A 502 40.13 -14.06 -1.12
N ALA A 503 40.04 -15.39 -1.18
CA ALA A 503 38.82 -16.11 -0.81
C ALA A 503 38.46 -15.93 0.68
N ALA A 504 39.45 -15.87 1.57
CA ALA A 504 39.26 -15.68 3.00
C ALA A 504 38.83 -14.26 3.36
N ASP A 505 39.40 -13.25 2.69
CA ASP A 505 39.16 -11.84 2.99
C ASP A 505 38.00 -11.22 2.17
N ALA A 506 37.46 -11.98 1.20
CA ALA A 506 36.32 -11.55 0.42
C ALA A 506 35.04 -11.42 1.24
N HIS A 507 34.24 -10.40 0.91
CA HIS A 507 32.95 -10.14 1.53
C HIS A 507 31.84 -11.10 1.06
N CYS A 508 31.91 -11.56 -0.18
CA CYS A 508 30.99 -12.52 -0.78
C CYS A 508 31.54 -13.96 -0.69
N ARG A 509 30.71 -14.95 -1.01
CA ARG A 509 31.13 -16.36 -0.99
C ARG A 509 31.91 -16.71 -2.24
N ILE A 510 33.18 -17.09 -2.09
CA ILE A 510 34.06 -17.44 -3.22
C ILE A 510 34.46 -18.91 -3.19
N LYS A 511 34.16 -19.62 -4.29
CA LYS A 511 34.63 -20.98 -4.53
C LYS A 511 35.66 -20.97 -5.65
N ILE A 512 36.89 -21.37 -5.35
CA ILE A 512 37.97 -21.44 -6.34
C ILE A 512 38.22 -22.90 -6.70
N PHE A 513 38.21 -23.24 -8.00
CA PHE A 513 38.59 -24.54 -8.52
C PHE A 513 39.86 -24.41 -9.35
N LEU A 514 40.91 -25.09 -8.93
CA LEU A 514 42.21 -25.08 -9.59
C LEU A 514 42.53 -26.47 -10.12
N THR A 515 42.99 -26.57 -11.36
CA THR A 515 43.60 -27.80 -11.87
C THR A 515 45.10 -27.61 -12.12
N VAL A 516 45.84 -28.69 -11.90
CA VAL A 516 47.29 -28.72 -11.97
C VAL A 516 47.78 -30.09 -12.43
N ASP A 517 48.94 -30.13 -13.09
CA ASP A 517 49.65 -31.39 -13.35
C ASP A 517 50.29 -31.93 -12.06
N ALA A 518 49.77 -33.07 -11.57
CA ALA A 518 50.26 -33.71 -10.35
C ALA A 518 51.73 -34.17 -10.46
N ALA A 519 52.24 -34.44 -11.66
CA ALA A 519 53.63 -34.84 -11.85
C ALA A 519 54.57 -33.68 -11.51
N ARG A 520 54.15 -32.44 -11.79
CA ARG A 520 54.87 -31.22 -11.43
C ARG A 520 54.81 -30.92 -9.94
N LEU A 521 53.73 -31.32 -9.26
CA LEU A 521 53.61 -31.21 -7.80
C LEU A 521 54.45 -32.24 -7.03
N ARG A 522 54.75 -33.40 -7.63
CA ARG A 522 55.54 -34.47 -6.99
C ARG A 522 57.04 -34.29 -7.12
N ARG A 523 57.51 -33.52 -8.10
CA ARG A 523 58.94 -33.24 -8.32
C ARG A 523 59.52 -32.30 -7.28
N THR A 524 58.68 -31.54 -6.59
CA THR A 524 59.11 -30.80 -5.40
C THR A 524 59.29 -31.77 -4.24
N ASP A 525 60.51 -31.75 -3.71
CA ASP A 525 61.02 -32.65 -2.68
C ASP A 525 60.02 -32.86 -1.53
N ARG A 526 60.05 -34.05 -0.90
CA ARG A 526 59.09 -34.58 0.10
C ARG A 526 58.92 -33.75 1.39
N ARG A 527 59.44 -32.52 1.44
CA ARG A 527 59.07 -31.53 2.43
C ARG A 527 57.61 -31.19 2.18
N THR A 528 56.74 -31.72 3.04
CA THR A 528 55.32 -31.40 3.13
C THR A 528 55.13 -29.93 2.78
N ILE A 529 54.37 -29.64 1.73
CA ILE A 529 53.96 -28.28 1.36
C ILE A 529 53.06 -27.79 2.50
N VAL A 530 53.67 -27.36 3.60
CA VAL A 530 53.00 -26.66 4.68
C VAL A 530 52.99 -25.22 4.24
N LEU A 531 51.95 -24.82 3.52
CA LEU A 531 51.66 -23.41 3.35
C LEU A 531 51.54 -22.83 4.77
N PRO A 532 52.37 -21.85 5.17
CA PRO A 532 52.27 -21.22 6.47
C PRO A 532 51.02 -20.34 6.53
N LEU A 533 49.85 -20.98 6.62
CA LEU A 533 48.57 -20.29 6.60
C LEU A 533 48.31 -19.58 7.93
N ALA A 534 48.01 -18.29 7.85
CA ALA A 534 47.55 -17.49 8.98
C ALA A 534 46.21 -18.04 9.54
N ARG A 535 45.88 -17.71 10.79
CA ARG A 535 44.70 -18.29 11.49
C ARG A 535 43.38 -18.03 10.75
N ASN A 536 43.21 -16.86 10.14
CA ASN A 536 42.06 -16.51 9.29
C ASN A 536 42.05 -17.29 7.96
N GLN A 537 43.21 -17.58 7.37
CA GLN A 537 43.32 -18.38 6.15
C GLN A 537 42.97 -19.86 6.39
N LYS A 538 43.05 -20.34 7.65
CA LYS A 538 42.55 -21.66 8.04
C LYS A 538 41.01 -21.74 8.05
N GLU A 539 40.31 -20.60 7.99
CA GLU A 539 38.84 -20.58 7.89
C GLU A 539 38.36 -20.85 6.45
N ALA A 540 39.20 -20.54 5.45
CA ALA A 540 39.01 -20.97 4.07
C ALA A 540 39.50 -22.43 3.93
N LEU A 541 38.60 -23.35 3.57
CA LEU A 541 38.95 -24.76 3.41
C LEU A 541 39.79 -24.95 2.13
N LEU A 542 41.04 -25.36 2.29
CA LEU A 542 41.85 -25.93 1.20
C LEU A 542 41.62 -27.44 1.16
N LEU A 543 40.93 -27.90 0.13
CA LEU A 543 40.74 -29.34 -0.12
C LEU A 543 41.64 -29.75 -1.28
N LYS A 544 42.52 -30.74 -1.03
CA LYS A 544 43.48 -31.23 -2.01
C LYS A 544 43.15 -32.68 -2.37
N LYS A 545 43.00 -32.96 -3.66
CA LYS A 545 42.86 -34.33 -4.16
C LYS A 545 43.79 -34.60 -5.35
N GLU A 546 44.51 -35.70 -5.26
CA GLU A 546 45.25 -36.26 -6.39
C GLU A 546 44.41 -37.39 -6.99
N TRP A 547 44.02 -37.24 -8.25
CA TRP A 547 43.36 -38.31 -8.99
C TRP A 547 44.37 -39.00 -9.91
N CYS A 548 44.44 -40.32 -9.80
CA CYS A 548 45.07 -41.15 -10.80
C CYS A 548 43.99 -41.61 -11.76
N GLN A 549 44.27 -41.50 -13.05
CA GLN A 549 43.33 -41.93 -14.06
C GLN A 549 43.20 -43.46 -14.00
N VAL A 550 41.97 -43.97 -14.14
CA VAL A 550 41.69 -45.41 -14.21
C VAL A 550 41.50 -45.76 -15.67
N THR A 551 42.24 -46.75 -16.15
CA THR A 551 42.11 -47.29 -17.50
C THR A 551 40.99 -48.32 -17.57
N GLU A 552 40.16 -48.29 -18.61
CA GLU A 552 39.32 -49.44 -18.94
C GLU A 552 40.17 -50.43 -19.75
N GLU A 553 40.31 -51.67 -19.27
CA GLU A 553 40.89 -52.75 -20.08
C GLU A 553 39.94 -53.01 -21.25
N VAL A 554 40.30 -52.52 -22.43
CA VAL A 554 39.63 -52.87 -23.68
C VAL A 554 40.06 -54.30 -24.02
N PHE A 555 39.25 -55.29 -23.64
CA PHE A 555 39.42 -56.69 -24.03
C PHE A 555 39.14 -56.91 -25.51
#